data_AF-A0A523EHW7-F1
#
_entry.id   AF-A0A523EHW7-F1
#
_cell.length_a   1.000
_cell.length_b   1.000
_cell.length_c   1.000
_cell.angle_alpha   90.00
_cell.angle_beta   90.00
_cell.angle_gamma   90.00
#
_symmetry.space_group_name_H-M   'P 1'
#
loop_
_entity.id
_entity.type
_entity.pdbx_description
1 polymer ?
#
loop_
_entity_poly.entity_id
_entity_poly.type
_entity_poly.pdbx_seq_one_letter_code
_entity_poly.pdbx_strand_id
1 'polypeptide(L)'
;MQAQPTKEQTMSRHATMLDRQRLKAPASITDTAARALGSTLFGHLCCGRLRIFLDMSGVNEIDAAGIDMLIQTAKRAHGMGGDLVLVRPCPLVRNILGLEYMTRGRQRVTSF
;
A
#
# COMPACT_ATOMS: atom_id res chain seq x y z
N MET A 1 -43.53 -23.33 22.47
CA MET A 1 -43.42 -22.10 21.64
C MET A 1 -42.66 -21.06 22.44
N GLN A 2 -41.44 -20.72 22.03
CA GLN A 2 -40.91 -19.36 21.85
C GLN A 2 -39.44 -19.53 21.46
N ALA A 3 -39.21 -19.42 20.15
CA ALA A 3 -37.89 -19.28 19.57
C ALA A 3 -37.43 -17.84 19.79
N GLN A 4 -36.23 -17.67 20.33
CA GLN A 4 -35.48 -16.43 20.28
C GLN A 4 -34.14 -16.69 19.61
N PRO A 5 -33.65 -15.71 18.83
CA PRO A 5 -32.87 -15.95 17.65
C PRO A 5 -31.37 -16.03 17.95
N THR A 6 -30.73 -16.82 17.11
CA THR A 6 -29.35 -16.72 16.62
C THR A 6 -28.62 -15.46 17.08
N LYS A 7 -27.52 -15.64 17.83
CA LYS A 7 -26.54 -14.58 18.12
C LYS A 7 -25.78 -14.24 16.84
N GLU A 8 -26.51 -13.57 15.98
CA GLU A 8 -26.10 -12.99 14.72
C GLU A 8 -25.05 -11.91 15.02
N GLN A 9 -23.84 -12.18 14.57
CA GLN A 9 -23.07 -11.24 13.76
C GLN A 9 -22.68 -9.87 14.39
N THR A 10 -22.82 -9.68 15.70
CA THR A 10 -22.45 -8.43 16.38
C THR A 10 -20.98 -8.40 16.85
N MET A 11 -20.10 -9.19 16.23
CA MET A 11 -18.64 -9.00 16.33
C MET A 11 -18.02 -8.37 15.07
N SER A 12 -18.85 -7.82 14.19
CA SER A 12 -18.41 -7.11 12.99
C SER A 12 -18.77 -5.64 13.12
N ARG A 13 -17.84 -4.80 13.63
CA ARG A 13 -17.72 -3.34 13.34
C ARG A 13 -16.69 -2.55 14.18
N HIS A 14 -15.97 -3.16 15.12
CA HIS A 14 -14.98 -2.46 15.95
C HIS A 14 -13.53 -2.43 15.40
N ALA A 15 -13.28 -2.80 14.14
CA ALA A 15 -11.96 -2.64 13.50
C ALA A 15 -11.85 -1.35 12.64
N THR A 16 -12.78 -0.42 12.83
CA THR A 16 -12.90 0.80 12.03
C THR A 16 -12.09 1.91 12.70
N MET A 17 -10.77 2.04 12.42
CA MET A 17 -10.10 3.37 12.25
C MET A 17 -8.56 3.38 12.16
N LEU A 18 -7.81 2.38 12.65
CA LEU A 18 -6.37 2.59 12.94
C LEU A 18 -5.34 1.75 12.15
N ASP A 19 -5.72 0.94 11.16
CA ASP A 19 -4.71 0.15 10.43
C ASP A 19 -4.10 0.89 9.22
N ARG A 20 -3.57 2.08 9.49
CA ARG A 20 -2.83 2.89 8.50
C ARG A 20 -1.35 2.79 8.80
N GLN A 21 -0.65 1.91 8.11
CA GLN A 21 0.80 1.78 8.27
C GLN A 21 1.52 2.84 7.44
N ARG A 22 2.35 3.68 8.08
CA ARG A 22 3.29 4.57 7.38
C ARG A 22 4.69 3.95 7.39
N LEU A 23 5.30 3.86 6.22
CA LEU A 23 6.66 3.36 6.04
C LEU A 23 7.46 4.41 5.30
N LYS A 24 8.75 4.52 5.63
CA LYS A 24 9.69 5.35 4.88
C LYS A 24 10.44 4.47 3.90
N ALA A 25 10.43 4.85 2.63
CA ALA A 25 11.21 4.18 1.63
C ALA A 25 12.72 4.43 1.86
N PRO A 26 13.59 3.46 1.54
CA PRO A 26 15.03 3.65 1.56
C PRO A 26 15.45 4.65 0.46
N ALA A 27 16.67 5.21 0.57
CA ALA A 27 17.12 6.24 -0.36
C ALA A 27 17.36 5.74 -1.79
N SER A 28 17.72 4.47 -1.94
CA SER A 28 17.85 3.77 -3.22
C SER A 28 16.95 2.54 -3.19
N ILE A 29 16.06 2.43 -4.16
CA ILE A 29 15.17 1.27 -4.35
C ILE A 29 15.67 0.53 -5.60
N THR A 30 16.78 -0.18 -5.42
CA THR A 30 17.44 -0.98 -6.46
C THR A 30 17.51 -2.44 -6.01
N ASP A 31 17.38 -3.37 -6.96
CA ASP A 31 17.47 -4.84 -6.79
C ASP A 31 17.19 -5.37 -5.36
N THR A 32 18.24 -5.55 -4.55
CA THR A 32 18.17 -6.12 -3.21
C THR A 32 17.34 -5.26 -2.23
N ALA A 33 17.46 -3.93 -2.31
CA ALA A 33 16.68 -3.00 -1.51
C ALA A 33 15.19 -3.03 -1.89
N ALA A 34 14.90 -3.18 -3.19
CA ALA A 34 13.53 -3.37 -3.67
C ALA A 34 12.91 -4.67 -3.11
N ARG A 35 13.66 -5.78 -3.14
CA ARG A 35 13.19 -7.07 -2.62
C ARG A 35 12.96 -7.04 -1.10
N ALA A 36 13.88 -6.44 -0.34
CA ALA A 36 13.74 -6.30 1.11
C ALA A 36 12.52 -5.42 1.49
N LEU A 37 12.32 -4.31 0.78
CA LEU A 37 11.17 -3.44 0.96
C LEU A 37 9.87 -4.16 0.60
N GLY A 38 9.83 -4.89 -0.52
CA GLY A 38 8.69 -5.69 -0.93
C GLY A 38 8.30 -6.75 0.09
N SER A 39 9.29 -7.46 0.67
CA SER A 39 9.05 -8.43 1.74
C SER A 39 8.45 -7.78 2.99
N THR A 40 8.94 -6.59 3.36
CA THR A 40 8.41 -5.81 4.49
C THR A 40 6.97 -5.37 4.25
N LEU A 41 6.69 -4.81 3.06
CA LEU A 41 5.35 -4.39 2.65
C LEU A 41 4.39 -5.58 2.65
N PHE A 42 4.84 -6.72 2.14
CA PHE A 42 4.05 -7.93 2.10
C PHE A 42 3.75 -8.48 3.51
N GLY A 43 4.72 -8.46 4.42
CA GLY A 43 4.51 -8.84 5.82
C GLY A 43 3.40 -8.00 6.47
N HIS A 44 3.38 -6.69 6.21
CA HIS A 44 2.29 -5.83 6.67
C HIS A 44 0.92 -6.21 6.10
N LEU A 45 0.84 -6.49 4.79
CA LEU A 45 -0.41 -6.94 4.16
C LEU A 45 -0.90 -8.26 4.77
N CYS A 46 -0.02 -9.23 4.99
CA CYS A 46 -0.36 -10.51 5.63
C CYS A 46 -0.87 -10.37 7.07
N CYS A 47 -0.40 -9.37 7.81
CA CYS A 47 -0.89 -9.07 9.15
C CYS A 47 -2.21 -8.27 9.17
N GLY A 48 -2.86 -8.08 8.01
CA GLY A 48 -4.12 -7.34 7.90
C GLY A 48 -3.96 -5.81 7.80
N ARG A 49 -2.73 -5.32 7.62
CA ARG A 49 -2.47 -3.87 7.43
C ARG A 49 -2.71 -3.48 5.99
N LEU A 50 -3.98 -3.41 5.63
CA LEU A 50 -4.42 -3.29 4.25
C LEU A 50 -4.23 -1.88 3.68
N ARG A 51 -3.94 -0.84 4.47
CA ARG A 51 -3.73 0.52 3.96
C ARG A 51 -2.33 1.03 4.31
N ILE A 52 -1.42 0.94 3.35
CA ILE A 52 -0.01 1.29 3.52
C ILE A 52 0.30 2.63 2.84
N PHE A 53 0.99 3.51 3.57
CA PHE A 53 1.50 4.79 3.09
C PHE A 53 3.02 4.71 3.00
N LEU A 54 3.55 4.67 1.78
CA LEU A 54 4.99 4.64 1.54
C LEU A 54 5.49 6.06 1.26
N ASP A 55 6.28 6.61 2.18
CA ASP A 55 6.91 7.91 2.04
C ASP A 55 8.17 7.82 1.19
N MET A 56 8.08 8.39 -0.01
CA MET A 56 9.10 8.36 -1.06
C MET A 56 10.01 9.60 -1.04
N SER A 57 9.86 10.51 -0.07
CA SER A 57 10.60 11.77 -0.04
C SER A 57 12.11 11.65 0.08
N GLY A 58 12.62 10.52 0.56
CA GLY A 58 14.06 10.24 0.64
C GLY A 58 14.59 9.46 -0.55
N VAL A 59 13.75 9.06 -1.51
CA VAL A 59 14.13 8.20 -2.64
C VAL A 59 14.77 9.05 -3.73
N ASN A 60 16.05 8.80 -3.97
CA ASN A 60 16.83 9.46 -5.03
C ASN A 60 16.95 8.57 -6.28
N GLU A 61 16.88 7.25 -6.08
CA GLU A 61 17.12 6.27 -7.13
C GLU A 61 16.09 5.15 -7.07
N ILE A 62 15.62 4.73 -8.25
CA ILE A 62 14.75 3.58 -8.42
C ILE A 62 15.02 2.94 -9.79
N ASP A 63 15.09 1.61 -9.84
CA ASP A 63 15.24 0.85 -11.09
C ASP A 63 13.92 0.16 -11.48
N ALA A 64 13.97 -0.61 -12.58
CA ALA A 64 12.81 -1.35 -13.07
C ALA A 64 12.29 -2.38 -12.05
N ALA A 65 13.17 -2.99 -11.26
CA ALA A 65 12.78 -3.95 -10.23
C ALA A 65 12.04 -3.26 -9.06
N GLY A 66 12.50 -2.07 -8.67
CA GLY A 66 11.82 -1.21 -7.70
C GLY A 66 10.41 -0.82 -8.16
N ILE A 67 10.27 -0.41 -9.42
CA ILE A 67 8.96 -0.07 -10.00
C ILE A 67 8.02 -1.27 -10.04
N ASP A 68 8.49 -2.41 -10.55
CA ASP A 68 7.68 -3.63 -10.64
C ASP A 68 7.23 -4.09 -9.25
N MET A 69 8.10 -4.02 -8.24
CA MET A 69 7.75 -4.30 -6.85
C MET A 69 6.64 -3.39 -6.32
N LEU A 70 6.67 -2.09 -6.61
CA LEU A 70 5.60 -1.15 -6.21
C LEU A 70 4.26 -1.52 -6.86
N ILE A 71 4.28 -1.86 -8.16
CA ILE A 71 3.07 -2.27 -8.90
C ILE A 71 2.51 -3.57 -8.33
N GLN A 72 3.34 -4.60 -8.16
CA GLN A 72 2.92 -5.89 -7.61
C GLN A 72 2.35 -5.75 -6.20
N THR A 73 2.99 -4.91 -5.36
CA THR A 73 2.50 -4.65 -4.00
C THR A 73 1.15 -3.94 -4.03
N ALA A 74 0.97 -2.95 -4.91
CA ALA A 74 -0.32 -2.26 -5.07
C ALA A 74 -1.43 -3.21 -5.53
N LYS A 75 -1.17 -4.04 -6.55
CA LYS A 75 -2.11 -5.07 -7.04
C LYS A 75 -2.52 -6.02 -5.93
N ARG A 76 -1.56 -6.47 -5.11
CA ARG A 76 -1.83 -7.39 -4.02
C ARG A 76 -2.61 -6.74 -2.88
N ALA A 77 -2.23 -5.53 -2.48
CA ALA A 77 -2.98 -4.74 -1.50
C ALA A 77 -4.43 -4.57 -1.96
N HIS A 78 -4.64 -4.21 -3.24
CA HIS A 78 -5.97 -4.07 -3.83
C HIS A 78 -6.77 -5.38 -3.83
N GLY A 79 -6.16 -6.49 -4.26
CA GLY A 79 -6.78 -7.82 -4.23
C GLY A 79 -7.18 -8.28 -2.82
N MET A 80 -6.59 -7.71 -1.78
CA MET A 80 -6.94 -7.96 -0.37
C MET A 80 -7.93 -6.91 0.19
N GLY A 81 -8.51 -6.04 -0.65
CA GLY A 81 -9.42 -4.96 -0.23
C GLY A 81 -8.73 -3.73 0.36
N GLY A 82 -7.42 -3.63 0.16
CA GLY A 82 -6.53 -2.60 0.67
C GLY A 82 -6.05 -1.58 -0.37
N ASP A 83 -5.00 -0.86 -0.01
CA ASP A 83 -4.37 0.16 -0.84
C ASP A 83 -2.89 0.39 -0.49
N LEU A 84 -2.09 0.62 -1.53
CA LEU A 84 -0.75 1.18 -1.40
C LEU A 84 -0.76 2.63 -1.90
N VAL A 85 -0.47 3.56 -1.00
CA VAL A 85 -0.42 4.99 -1.29
C VAL A 85 1.03 5.45 -1.29
N LEU A 86 1.48 6.03 -2.40
CA LEU A 86 2.77 6.69 -2.48
C LEU A 86 2.65 8.14 -2.01
N VAL A 87 3.42 8.50 -0.99
CA VAL A 87 3.48 9.84 -0.42
C VAL A 87 4.75 10.51 -0.89
N ARG A 88 4.64 11.70 -1.50
CA ARG A 88 5.77 12.46 -2.06
C ARG A 88 6.66 11.65 -3.04
N PRO A 89 6.09 10.93 -4.04
CA PRO A 89 6.92 10.29 -5.06
C PRO A 89 7.69 11.34 -5.87
N CYS A 90 8.95 11.02 -6.18
CA CYS A 90 9.79 11.86 -7.04
C CYS A 90 9.22 11.91 -8.47
N PRO A 91 9.57 12.91 -9.29
CA PRO A 91 9.02 13.08 -10.64
C PRO A 91 9.21 11.84 -11.54
N LEU A 92 10.36 11.18 -11.44
CA LEU A 92 10.65 9.95 -12.19
C LEU A 92 9.63 8.84 -11.88
N VAL A 93 9.39 8.58 -10.59
CA VAL A 93 8.40 7.59 -10.13
C VAL A 93 7.00 7.96 -10.60
N ARG A 94 6.64 9.24 -10.54
CA ARG A 94 5.33 9.71 -11.01
C ARG A 94 5.15 9.47 -12.50
N ASN A 95 6.17 9.76 -13.30
CA ASN A 95 6.13 9.59 -14.75
C ASN A 95 6.01 8.12 -15.14
N ILE A 96 6.86 7.26 -14.56
CA ILE A 96 6.85 5.81 -14.83
C ILE A 96 5.52 5.16 -14.43
N LEU A 97 4.95 5.57 -13.29
CA LEU A 97 3.69 5.03 -12.81
C LEU A 97 2.44 5.69 -13.43
N GLY A 98 2.62 6.59 -14.40
CA GLY A 98 1.50 7.31 -15.03
C GLY A 98 0.67 8.12 -14.03
N LEU A 99 1.26 8.59 -12.93
CA LEU A 99 0.61 9.35 -11.86
C LEU A 99 0.38 10.83 -12.23
N GLU A 100 0.13 11.10 -13.52
CA GLU A 100 0.00 12.45 -14.06
C GLU A 100 -1.25 13.15 -13.51
N TYR A 101 -0.95 14.18 -12.71
CA TYR A 101 -1.80 15.31 -12.29
C TYR A 101 -3.25 15.01 -11.91
N MET A 102 -3.45 14.58 -10.67
CA MET A 102 -4.58 15.06 -9.87
C MET A 102 -4.03 15.85 -8.68
N THR A 103 -4.32 17.14 -8.73
CA THR A 103 -3.94 18.23 -7.83
C THR A 103 -4.41 17.92 -6.40
N ARG A 104 -3.52 18.06 -5.41
CA ARG A 104 -3.80 17.96 -3.96
C ARG A 104 -4.63 16.74 -3.51
N GLY A 105 -3.97 15.61 -3.31
CA GLY A 105 -4.52 14.54 -2.47
C GLY A 105 -3.92 13.19 -2.78
N ARG A 106 -3.35 12.54 -1.75
CA ARG A 106 -3.17 11.09 -1.59
C ARG A 106 -3.30 10.25 -2.90
N GLN A 107 -2.18 9.96 -3.56
CA GLN A 107 -2.15 9.19 -4.82
C GLN A 107 -2.24 7.69 -4.52
N ARG A 108 -3.35 7.06 -4.93
CA ARG A 108 -3.55 5.60 -4.88
C ARG A 108 -2.99 4.99 -6.16
N VAL A 109 -2.24 3.92 -6.07
CA VAL A 109 -1.81 3.14 -7.25
C VAL A 109 -2.97 2.20 -7.60
N THR A 110 -3.87 2.64 -8.48
CA THR A 110 -5.15 1.94 -8.71
C THR A 110 -5.26 1.12 -10.00
N SER A 111 -4.34 1.18 -10.97
CA SER A 111 -4.51 0.38 -12.19
C SER A 111 -3.21 0.15 -12.95
N PHE A 112 -2.91 -1.12 -13.22
CA PHE A 112 -2.10 -1.62 -14.35
C PHE A 112 -2.68 -2.96 -14.80
#